data_AF-B7VDE6-F1
#
_entry.id   AF-B7VDE6-F1
#
_cell.length_a   1.000
_cell.length_b   1.000
_cell.length_c   1.000
_cell.angle_alpha   90.00
_cell.angle_beta   90.00
_cell.angle_gamma   90.00
#
_symmetry.space_group_name_H-M   'P 1'
#
loop_
_entity.id
_entity.type
_entity.pdbx_description
1 polymer ?
#
loop_
_entity_poly.entity_id
_entity_poly.type
_entity_poly.pdbx_seq_one_letter_code
_entity_poly.pdbx_strand_id
1 'polypeptide(L)'
;MTSNVRPHMKNWLFLASLLLIAACNSHNPAPPETAVSIQPPDVGDIDRFLNCSAKPRRELSPREKCEVAAFRSRCTALDDCYVSCISSPTGSFVGGRCAHVCTMGPHPGAQQPEPLTQCANLTGRSGVDVD
;
A
#
# COMPACT_ATOMS: atom_id res chain seq x y z
N MET A 1 70.87 -28.16 24.23
CA MET A 1 70.85 -27.31 25.43
C MET A 1 69.46 -26.68 25.55
N THR A 2 68.80 -27.00 26.66
CA THR A 2 67.68 -26.30 27.33
C THR A 2 66.39 -25.98 26.59
N SER A 3 65.39 -26.83 26.87
CA SER A 3 63.96 -26.53 27.03
C SER A 3 63.70 -25.19 27.72
N ASN A 4 62.58 -24.53 27.37
CA ASN A 4 61.83 -23.72 28.33
C ASN A 4 60.33 -23.79 28.03
N VAL A 5 59.68 -24.76 28.66
CA VAL A 5 58.27 -24.67 29.05
C VAL A 5 58.26 -23.90 30.37
N ARG A 6 57.42 -22.86 30.49
CA ARG A 6 57.01 -22.40 31.82
C ARG A 6 55.52 -22.03 31.84
N PRO A 7 54.70 -22.75 32.63
CA PRO A 7 53.30 -22.47 32.90
C PRO A 7 53.16 -21.57 34.14
N HIS A 8 52.06 -20.82 34.26
CA HIS A 8 51.29 -20.58 35.49
C HIS A 8 50.26 -19.45 35.23
N MET A 9 48.95 -19.69 35.28
CA MET A 9 48.12 -19.73 36.51
C MET A 9 48.26 -18.46 37.36
N LYS A 10 47.31 -17.52 37.24
CA LYS A 10 46.72 -16.86 38.42
C LYS A 10 45.40 -16.15 38.12
N ASN A 11 44.34 -16.91 38.37
CA ASN A 11 43.04 -16.47 38.87
C ASN A 11 43.21 -15.23 39.78
N TRP A 12 42.49 -14.12 39.57
CA TRP A 12 42.12 -13.17 40.62
C TRP A 12 40.70 -12.65 40.33
N LEU A 13 39.79 -13.14 41.17
CA LEU A 13 38.46 -12.61 41.40
C LEU A 13 38.54 -11.14 41.79
N PHE A 14 37.83 -10.27 41.08
CA PHE A 14 37.25 -9.07 41.68
C PHE A 14 35.74 -9.17 41.58
N LEU A 15 35.18 -9.60 42.70
CA LEU A 15 33.77 -9.50 43.04
C LEU A 15 33.39 -8.04 43.24
N ALA A 16 32.17 -7.74 42.79
CA ALA A 16 31.24 -6.76 43.33
C ALA A 16 31.54 -5.26 43.15
N SER A 17 30.71 -4.62 42.32
CA SER A 17 29.88 -3.54 42.85
C SER A 17 28.56 -3.45 42.10
N LEU A 18 27.48 -3.53 42.87
CA LEU A 18 26.11 -3.21 42.51
C LEU A 18 26.04 -1.83 41.85
N LEU A 19 25.34 -1.75 40.71
CA LEU A 19 24.48 -0.61 40.39
C LEU A 19 23.18 -1.14 39.81
N LEU A 20 22.20 -1.31 40.71
CA LEU A 20 20.79 -1.47 40.39
C LEU A 20 20.31 -0.19 39.69
N ILE A 21 20.19 -0.21 38.36
CA ILE A 21 19.35 0.75 37.65
C ILE A 21 18.01 0.06 37.45
N ALA A 22 17.12 0.23 38.43
CA ALA A 22 15.70 -0.01 38.26
C ALA A 22 15.13 1.10 37.36
N ALA A 23 15.26 0.92 36.05
CA ALA A 23 14.46 1.66 35.07
C ALA A 23 13.30 0.77 34.67
N CYS A 24 12.20 0.85 35.43
CA CYS A 24 10.89 0.54 34.89
C CYS A 24 10.61 1.55 33.78
N ASN A 25 10.90 1.19 32.52
CA ASN A 25 10.35 1.88 31.38
C ASN A 25 9.86 0.82 30.40
N SER A 26 8.55 0.58 30.48
CA SER A 26 7.67 0.18 29.40
C SER A 26 8.34 -0.63 28.29
N HIS A 27 8.25 -1.96 28.41
CA HIS A 27 8.12 -2.81 27.22
C HIS A 27 6.82 -2.40 26.52
N ASN A 28 6.84 -1.29 25.78
CA ASN A 28 6.00 -1.20 24.61
C ASN A 28 6.58 -2.22 23.64
N PRO A 29 5.88 -3.29 23.27
CA PRO A 29 6.28 -4.06 22.10
C PRO A 29 6.40 -3.05 20.96
N ALA A 30 7.55 -3.06 20.27
CA ALA A 30 7.68 -2.28 19.05
C ALA A 30 6.46 -2.58 18.17
N PRO A 31 5.80 -1.56 17.57
CA PRO A 31 4.76 -1.83 16.58
C PRO A 31 5.36 -2.80 15.57
N PRO A 32 4.65 -3.88 15.19
CA PRO A 32 5.21 -4.90 14.32
C PRO A 32 5.81 -4.21 13.11
N GLU A 33 7.13 -4.34 12.97
CA GLU A 33 7.84 -3.89 11.79
C GLU A 33 7.06 -4.41 10.61
N THR A 34 6.64 -3.47 9.76
CA THR A 34 5.79 -3.72 8.61
C THR A 34 6.48 -4.77 7.78
N ALA A 35 6.04 -6.03 7.87
CA ALA A 35 6.52 -7.07 7.00
C ALA A 35 6.26 -6.58 5.58
N VAL A 36 7.32 -6.22 4.85
CA VAL A 36 7.22 -5.79 3.46
C VAL A 36 6.62 -6.95 2.70
N SER A 37 5.35 -6.84 2.34
CA SER A 37 4.67 -7.85 1.54
C SER A 37 5.41 -7.96 0.21
N ILE A 38 5.97 -9.14 -0.09
CA ILE A 38 6.62 -9.46 -1.38
C ILE A 38 5.55 -9.61 -2.48
N GLN A 39 4.26 -9.46 -2.16
CA GLN A 39 3.22 -9.53 -3.17
C GLN A 39 3.29 -8.33 -4.12
N PRO A 40 3.12 -8.56 -5.44
CA PRO A 40 2.99 -7.47 -6.40
C PRO A 40 1.89 -6.49 -5.97
N PRO A 41 2.03 -5.20 -6.31
CA PRO A 41 0.99 -4.21 -6.03
C PRO A 41 -0.33 -4.62 -6.68
N ASP A 42 -1.41 -4.62 -5.91
CA ASP A 42 -2.77 -4.88 -6.41
C ASP A 42 -3.27 -3.63 -7.17
N VAL A 43 -3.08 -3.65 -8.48
CA VAL A 43 -3.48 -2.59 -9.41
C VAL A 43 -4.85 -2.84 -10.06
N GLY A 44 -5.58 -3.87 -9.61
CA GLY A 44 -6.84 -4.29 -10.20
C GLY A 44 -6.78 -5.67 -10.86
N ASP A 45 -7.95 -6.20 -11.17
CA ASP A 45 -8.18 -7.39 -11.98
C ASP A 45 -7.99 -7.11 -13.49
N ILE A 46 -6.92 -6.40 -13.86
CA ILE A 46 -6.68 -5.87 -15.22
C ILE A 46 -6.39 -6.95 -16.26
N ASP A 47 -6.10 -8.18 -15.84
CA ASP A 47 -5.89 -9.33 -16.73
C ASP A 47 -7.15 -10.19 -16.92
N ARG A 48 -8.20 -9.94 -16.13
CA ARG A 48 -9.41 -10.77 -16.09
C ARG A 48 -10.65 -10.07 -16.59
N PHE A 49 -10.78 -8.75 -16.34
CA PHE A 49 -11.93 -7.92 -16.71
C PHE A 49 -13.27 -8.49 -16.19
N LEU A 50 -13.84 -7.84 -15.18
CA LEU A 50 -14.98 -8.37 -14.43
C LEU A 50 -16.32 -7.83 -14.93
N ASN A 51 -16.41 -7.44 -16.21
CA ASN A 51 -17.59 -6.81 -16.82
C ASN A 51 -18.11 -5.65 -15.96
N CYS A 52 -17.18 -4.75 -15.58
CA CYS A 52 -17.38 -3.58 -14.72
C CYS A 52 -17.96 -3.90 -13.32
N SER A 53 -17.92 -5.17 -12.92
CA SER A 53 -18.46 -5.65 -11.66
C SER A 53 -17.38 -5.79 -10.57
N ALA A 54 -16.17 -5.27 -10.82
CA ALA A 54 -15.12 -5.24 -9.81
C ALA A 54 -15.63 -4.54 -8.53
N LYS A 55 -15.49 -5.21 -7.39
CA LYS A 55 -15.90 -4.69 -6.09
C LYS A 55 -14.75 -3.88 -5.49
N PRO A 56 -15.03 -2.68 -4.94
CA PRO A 56 -14.01 -1.89 -4.25
C PRO A 56 -13.36 -2.68 -3.12
N ARG A 57 -12.03 -2.75 -3.12
CA ARG A 57 -11.19 -3.35 -2.07
C ARG A 57 -10.65 -2.31 -1.08
N ARG A 58 -11.10 -1.06 -1.23
CA ARG A 58 -10.83 0.08 -0.36
C ARG A 58 -12.03 1.02 -0.35
N GLU A 59 -12.02 1.98 0.56
CA GLU A 59 -12.97 3.08 0.51
C GLU A 59 -12.68 3.97 -0.72
N LEU A 60 -13.74 4.30 -1.46
CA LEU A 60 -13.69 5.19 -2.59
C LEU A 60 -14.11 6.60 -2.18
N SER A 61 -13.36 7.59 -2.63
CA SER A 61 -13.74 9.00 -2.52
C SER A 61 -15.04 9.29 -3.29
N PRO A 62 -15.75 10.40 -3.01
CA PRO A 62 -16.92 10.82 -3.78
C PRO A 62 -16.65 10.91 -5.29
N ARG A 63 -15.48 11.45 -5.67
CA ARG A 63 -15.01 11.48 -7.05
C ARG A 63 -14.90 10.08 -7.66
N GLU A 64 -14.24 9.16 -6.97
CA GLU A 64 -14.04 7.80 -7.48
C GLU A 64 -15.35 7.02 -7.56
N LYS A 65 -16.29 7.25 -6.65
CA LYS A 65 -17.65 6.71 -6.72
C LYS A 65 -18.38 7.20 -7.97
N CYS A 66 -18.28 8.49 -8.28
CA CYS A 66 -18.80 9.08 -9.52
C CYS A 66 -18.16 8.44 -10.76
N GLU A 67 -16.83 8.36 -10.79
CA GLU A 67 -16.09 7.77 -11.91
C GLU A 67 -16.52 6.31 -12.15
N VAL A 68 -16.54 5.49 -11.10
CA VAL A 68 -16.95 4.07 -11.19
C VAL A 68 -18.41 3.93 -11.65
N ALA A 69 -19.32 4.78 -11.18
CA ALA A 69 -20.71 4.75 -11.62
C ALA A 69 -20.85 5.09 -13.11
N ALA A 70 -20.14 6.13 -13.56
CA ALA A 70 -20.13 6.54 -14.96
C ALA A 70 -19.45 5.52 -15.88
N PHE A 71 -18.41 4.83 -15.41
CA PHE A 71 -17.78 3.75 -16.16
C PHE A 71 -18.69 2.52 -16.28
N ARG A 72 -19.35 2.14 -15.19
CA ARG A 72 -20.30 1.01 -15.17
C ARG A 72 -21.49 1.20 -16.10
N SER A 73 -21.96 2.42 -16.32
CA SER A 73 -23.13 2.68 -17.18
C SER A 73 -22.86 2.42 -18.66
N ARG A 74 -21.60 2.55 -19.10
CA ARG A 74 -21.20 2.30 -20.51
C ARG A 74 -20.55 0.92 -20.70
N CYS A 75 -19.75 0.52 -19.72
CA CYS A 75 -19.02 -0.73 -19.65
C CYS A 75 -18.32 -1.20 -20.94
N THR A 76 -17.43 -0.36 -21.49
CA THR A 76 -16.45 -0.83 -22.48
C THR A 76 -15.30 -1.58 -21.81
N ALA A 77 -14.44 -2.27 -22.58
CA ALA A 77 -13.26 -2.94 -22.03
C ALA A 77 -12.32 -1.96 -21.29
N LEU A 78 -12.15 -0.75 -21.83
CA LEU A 78 -11.39 0.31 -21.16
C LEU A 78 -12.06 0.75 -19.86
N ASP A 79 -13.39 0.91 -19.86
CA ASP A 79 -14.14 1.27 -18.65
C ASP A 79 -14.02 0.19 -17.57
N ASP A 80 -14.04 -1.09 -17.95
CA ASP A 80 -13.84 -2.21 -17.02
C ASP A 80 -12.43 -2.16 -16.40
N CYS A 81 -11.41 -1.86 -17.22
CA CYS A 81 -10.06 -1.60 -16.70
C CYS A 81 -10.06 -0.48 -15.64
N TYR A 82 -10.72 0.65 -15.92
CA TYR A 82 -10.80 1.75 -14.97
C TYR A 82 -11.57 1.38 -13.70
N VAL A 83 -12.71 0.69 -13.81
CA VAL A 83 -13.49 0.24 -12.65
C VAL A 83 -12.65 -0.69 -11.77
N SER A 84 -11.92 -1.60 -12.39
CA SER A 84 -11.03 -2.54 -11.74
C SER A 84 -9.86 -1.84 -11.03
N CYS A 85 -9.18 -0.93 -11.74
CA CYS A 85 -8.07 -0.17 -11.18
C CYS A 85 -8.49 0.77 -10.05
N ILE A 86 -9.59 1.52 -10.22
CA ILE A 86 -10.10 2.44 -9.17
C ILE A 86 -10.52 1.64 -7.93
N SER A 87 -11.12 0.45 -8.12
CA SER A 87 -11.51 -0.45 -7.04
C SER A 87 -10.33 -1.07 -6.29
N SER A 88 -9.14 -1.06 -6.89
CA SER A 88 -7.93 -1.61 -6.29
C SER A 88 -7.32 -0.67 -5.23
N PRO A 89 -6.60 -1.22 -4.23
CA PRO A 89 -5.92 -0.43 -3.23
C PRO A 89 -4.72 0.33 -3.78
N THR A 90 -4.04 -0.16 -4.83
CA THR A 90 -2.78 0.46 -5.28
C THR A 90 -2.81 1.04 -6.70
N GLY A 91 -3.79 0.71 -7.53
CA GLY A 91 -3.87 1.18 -8.92
C GLY A 91 -3.96 2.71 -9.06
N SER A 92 -4.55 3.40 -8.07
CA SER A 92 -4.63 4.86 -8.04
C SER A 92 -3.33 5.56 -7.62
N PHE A 93 -2.34 4.81 -7.12
CA PHE A 93 -1.03 5.31 -6.68
C PHE A 93 0.12 5.06 -7.68
N VAL A 94 -0.13 4.29 -8.75
CA VAL A 94 0.84 4.12 -9.85
C VAL A 94 1.07 5.48 -10.54
N GLY A 95 2.29 5.79 -10.99
CA GLY A 95 2.59 7.06 -11.65
C GLY A 95 1.69 7.31 -12.88
N GLY A 96 0.86 8.35 -12.85
CA GLY A 96 -0.19 8.59 -13.87
C GLY A 96 -1.52 7.85 -13.61
N ARG A 97 -1.67 7.24 -12.43
CA ARG A 97 -2.86 6.60 -11.84
C ARG A 97 -3.46 5.53 -12.75
N CYS A 98 -4.76 5.29 -12.64
CA CYS A 98 -5.47 4.32 -13.47
C CYS A 98 -5.43 4.63 -14.97
N ALA A 99 -5.21 5.90 -15.35
CA ALA A 99 -4.98 6.20 -16.75
C ALA A 99 -3.69 5.56 -17.25
N HIS A 100 -2.58 5.69 -16.52
CA HIS A 100 -1.34 5.01 -16.86
C HIS A 100 -1.51 3.49 -16.90
N VAL A 101 -2.11 2.90 -15.86
CA VAL A 101 -2.32 1.44 -15.77
C VAL A 101 -3.08 0.93 -16.99
N CYS A 102 -4.19 1.59 -17.36
CA CYS A 102 -5.04 1.13 -18.44
C CYS A 102 -4.51 1.47 -19.84
N THR A 103 -3.96 2.67 -20.05
CA THR A 103 -3.59 3.14 -21.40
C THR A 103 -2.14 2.84 -21.79
N MET A 104 -1.29 2.43 -20.85
CA MET A 104 0.04 1.88 -21.15
C MET A 104 0.09 0.37 -21.06
N GLY A 105 -0.89 -0.26 -20.41
CA GLY A 105 -1.04 -1.71 -20.31
C GLY A 105 -2.08 -2.25 -21.32
N PRO A 106 -3.26 -2.68 -20.87
CA PRO A 106 -4.22 -3.44 -21.67
C PRO A 106 -4.85 -2.67 -22.84
N HIS A 107 -4.83 -1.33 -22.83
CA HIS A 107 -5.44 -0.49 -23.87
C HIS A 107 -4.44 0.56 -24.41
N PRO A 108 -3.36 0.13 -25.08
CA PRO A 108 -2.28 1.02 -25.50
C PRO A 108 -2.79 2.14 -26.41
N GLY A 109 -2.51 3.39 -26.04
CA GLY A 109 -2.86 4.57 -26.84
C GLY A 109 -4.34 4.94 -26.84
N ALA A 110 -5.16 4.28 -26.01
CA ALA A 110 -6.57 4.65 -25.88
C ALA A 110 -6.71 6.08 -25.33
N GLN A 111 -7.67 6.82 -25.87
CA GLN A 111 -8.00 8.16 -25.37
C GLN A 111 -8.57 8.06 -23.95
N GLN A 112 -8.23 9.03 -23.12
CA GLN A 112 -8.76 9.07 -21.76
C GLN A 112 -10.29 9.23 -21.77
N PRO A 113 -11.01 8.44 -20.98
CA PRO A 113 -12.45 8.54 -20.92
C PRO A 113 -12.94 9.83 -20.25
N GLU A 114 -14.02 10.37 -20.79
CA GLU A 114 -14.68 11.58 -20.28
C GLU A 114 -15.09 11.55 -18.78
N PRO A 115 -15.52 10.41 -18.18
CA PRO A 115 -15.86 10.35 -16.76
C PRO A 115 -14.79 10.88 -15.79
N LEU A 116 -13.51 10.77 -16.16
CA LEU A 116 -12.39 11.29 -15.35
C LEU A 116 -12.42 12.82 -15.25
N THR A 117 -12.91 13.49 -16.29
CA THR A 117 -13.05 14.94 -16.35
C THR A 117 -14.37 15.38 -15.74
N GLN A 118 -15.47 14.67 -16.01
CA GLN A 118 -16.80 14.98 -15.44
C GLN A 118 -16.81 14.98 -13.92
N CYS A 119 -16.17 13.98 -13.30
CA CYS A 119 -16.16 13.82 -11.86
C CYS A 119 -15.06 14.64 -11.15
N ALA A 120 -14.27 15.43 -11.88
CA ALA A 120 -13.06 16.08 -11.35
C ALA A 120 -13.34 17.08 -10.20
N ASN A 121 -14.51 17.73 -10.22
CA ASN A 121 -14.89 18.76 -9.24
C ASN A 121 -15.41 18.19 -7.91
N LEU A 122 -15.55 16.86 -7.79
CA LEU A 122 -16.05 16.23 -6.57
C LEU A 122 -14.94 16.06 -5.52
N THR A 123 -14.60 17.15 -4.84
CA THR A 123 -13.64 17.11 -3.73
C THR A 123 -14.34 16.62 -2.45
N GLY A 124 -14.32 15.31 -2.20
CA GLY A 124 -14.20 14.73 -0.84
C GLY A 124 -15.14 15.14 0.30
N ARG A 125 -16.23 15.88 0.08
CA ARG A 125 -17.16 16.30 1.13
C ARG A 125 -18.59 16.00 0.72
N SER A 126 -19.03 14.76 0.96
CA SER A 126 -20.45 14.52 1.19
C SER A 126 -20.81 15.15 2.53
N GLY A 127 -21.77 16.08 2.52
CA GLY A 127 -22.40 16.62 3.71
C GLY A 127 -22.37 18.15 3.75
N VAL A 128 -23.31 18.79 3.06
CA VAL A 128 -24.28 19.77 3.60
C VAL A 128 -25.40 19.88 2.56
N ASP A 129 -26.42 19.02 2.67
CA ASP A 129 -27.79 19.42 2.36
C ASP A 129 -28.41 19.74 3.74
N VAL A 130 -28.66 21.01 4.01
CA VAL A 130 -29.54 21.46 5.10
C VAL A 130 -30.61 22.28 4.41
N ASP A 131 -31.84 21.76 4.47
CA ASP A 131 -33.11 22.44 4.18
C ASP A 131 -33.14 23.90 4.68
#